data_AF-A0A9J6DMA2-F1
#
_entry.id   AF-A0A9J6DMA2-F1
#
_cell.length_a   1.000
_cell.length_b   1.000
_cell.length_c   1.000
_cell.angle_alpha   90.00
_cell.angle_beta   90.00
_cell.angle_gamma   90.00
#
_symmetry.space_group_name_H-M   'P 1'
#
loop_
_entity.id
_entity.type
_entity.pdbx_description
1 polymer ?
#
loop_
_entity_poly.entity_id
_entity_poly.type
_entity_poly.pdbx_seq_one_letter_code
_entity_poly.pdbx_strand_id
1 'polypeptide(L)'
;MNITAYDLSVDMLDVHAEVMSDLEESKYQNAELRLSIYGRSRNEWDKLAKWAVRNTMYSDNVRWLVQVPRLYDVFKSNNLVNNFEEILENIFLPLFEATNDPSSHPELHQFLQYIVGFDSVDDESKPEYPMIDKDVPLPKQYTDTENPAYNYYLYYMYANMCVLNHFRKLRGLNLFVLRPHCGEAGPVQHLVGGYLLSENINHGLLLRKVPVLQYLYYLAQIGIAMSPLSNNSLFLNYHRNPLPEYLSRGLCVSLSTDDPLQFHFTKEPLMEEYSIAAQVWKLSSCDMCELARNSIVMSGFPHKVKQYWLGPNYQREGPTGNDITRTNVPDIRVAYRYETLVDELSTIFRTMQPTP
;
A
#
# COMPACT_ATOMS: atom_id res chain seq x y z
N MET A 1 -9.09 11.93 1.02
CA MET A 1 -8.63 13.23 1.55
C MET A 1 -7.34 13.01 2.30
N ASN A 2 -6.25 13.60 1.82
CA ASN A 2 -4.91 13.37 2.35
C ASN A 2 -4.57 14.46 3.37
N ILE A 3 -4.51 14.12 4.66
CA ILE A 3 -4.06 15.06 5.70
C ILE A 3 -2.54 15.11 5.69
N THR A 4 -2.00 16.29 5.98
CA THR A 4 -0.57 16.51 6.10
C THR A 4 -0.27 17.27 7.38
N ALA A 5 0.99 17.26 7.84
CA ALA A 5 1.43 18.06 8.98
C ALA A 5 1.22 19.59 8.81
N TYR A 6 0.77 20.03 7.64
CA TYR A 6 0.57 21.42 7.25
C TYR A 6 -0.92 21.79 7.10
N ASP A 7 -1.82 20.80 7.10
CA ASP A 7 -3.26 20.97 6.84
C ASP A 7 -4.11 20.53 8.05
N LEU A 8 -3.64 20.83 9.26
CA LEU A 8 -4.23 20.37 10.52
C LEU A 8 -5.32 21.31 11.07
N SER A 9 -6.20 21.83 10.19
CA SER A 9 -7.27 22.75 10.56
C SER A 9 -8.38 22.06 11.38
N VAL A 10 -9.23 22.86 12.04
CA VAL A 10 -10.37 22.36 12.84
C VAL A 10 -11.38 21.61 11.96
N ASP A 11 -11.70 22.13 10.78
CA ASP A 11 -12.67 21.49 9.87
C ASP A 11 -12.22 20.09 9.41
N MET A 12 -10.91 19.87 9.26
CA MET A 12 -10.35 18.56 8.94
C MET A 12 -10.50 17.58 10.12
N LEU A 13 -10.50 18.06 11.36
CA LEU A 13 -10.70 17.21 12.53
C LEU A 13 -12.10 16.61 12.55
N ASP A 14 -13.11 17.45 12.33
CA ASP A 14 -14.52 17.05 12.41
C ASP A 14 -14.84 15.98 11.37
N VAL A 15 -14.36 16.15 10.13
CA VAL A 15 -14.56 15.16 9.05
C VAL A 15 -13.90 13.82 9.38
N HIS A 16 -12.67 13.81 9.89
CA HIS A 16 -11.97 12.55 10.18
C HIS A 16 -12.54 11.84 11.41
N ALA A 17 -12.98 12.57 12.42
CA ALA A 17 -13.65 12.00 13.57
C ALA A 17 -15.00 11.38 13.18
N GLU A 18 -15.79 12.06 12.33
CA GLU A 18 -17.04 11.53 11.78
C GLU A 18 -16.80 10.25 10.98
N VAL A 19 -15.82 10.25 10.06
CA VAL A 19 -15.46 9.06 9.27
C VAL A 19 -15.04 7.89 10.16
N MET A 20 -14.27 8.11 11.22
CA MET A 20 -13.91 7.04 12.15
C MET A 20 -15.12 6.51 12.91
N SER A 21 -16.00 7.40 13.38
CA SER A 21 -17.25 7.01 14.05
C SER A 21 -18.12 6.15 13.13
N ASP A 22 -18.32 6.56 11.89
CA ASP A 22 -19.10 5.81 10.89
C ASP A 22 -18.48 4.43 10.61
N LEU A 23 -17.14 4.35 10.55
CA LEU A 23 -16.43 3.08 10.37
C LEU A 23 -16.54 2.15 11.59
N GLU A 24 -16.62 2.69 12.81
CA GLU A 24 -16.83 1.92 14.03
C GLU A 24 -18.27 1.41 14.14
N GLU A 25 -19.25 2.19 13.68
CA GLU A 25 -20.63 1.73 13.52
C GLU A 25 -20.77 0.67 12.41
N SER A 26 -19.92 0.75 11.39
CA SER A 26 -19.87 -0.22 10.30
C SER A 26 -19.22 -1.54 10.73
N LYS A 27 -20.05 -2.55 10.99
CA LYS A 27 -19.60 -3.86 11.50
C LYS A 27 -18.54 -4.55 10.64
N TYR A 28 -18.54 -4.34 9.32
CA TYR A 28 -17.74 -5.15 8.39
C TYR A 28 -16.72 -4.35 7.57
N GLN A 29 -16.67 -3.03 7.72
CA GLN A 29 -15.76 -2.17 6.97
C GLN A 29 -14.59 -1.76 7.86
N ASN A 30 -13.39 -1.82 7.28
CA ASN A 30 -12.15 -1.37 7.88
C ASN A 30 -11.42 -0.51 6.85
N ALA A 31 -10.60 0.42 7.29
CA ALA A 31 -9.90 1.35 6.41
C ALA A 31 -8.40 1.41 6.69
N GLU A 32 -7.64 1.51 5.61
CA GLU A 32 -6.23 1.87 5.63
C GLU A 32 -6.06 3.24 4.97
N LEU A 33 -6.14 4.28 5.78
CA LEU A 33 -6.11 5.66 5.33
C LEU A 33 -4.67 6.15 5.15
N ARG A 34 -4.47 7.12 4.27
CA ARG A 34 -3.14 7.70 3.98
C ARG A 34 -2.98 9.06 4.64
N LEU A 35 -1.79 9.29 5.20
CA LEU A 35 -1.35 10.58 5.76
C LEU A 35 -0.01 10.97 5.16
N SER A 36 0.15 12.23 4.79
CA SER A 36 1.38 12.68 4.14
C SER A 36 2.46 13.10 5.14
N ILE A 37 3.66 12.57 4.95
CA ILE A 37 4.91 13.16 5.42
C ILE A 37 5.73 13.52 4.18
N TYR A 38 6.03 14.80 4.00
CA TYR A 38 6.72 15.29 2.82
C TYR A 38 8.24 15.17 2.91
N GLY A 39 8.79 15.11 4.14
CA GLY A 39 10.25 15.10 4.33
C GLY A 39 10.90 16.46 4.11
N ARG A 40 10.16 17.56 4.27
CA ARG A 40 10.69 18.94 4.28
C ARG A 40 11.31 19.31 5.62
N SER A 41 10.86 18.70 6.71
CA SER A 41 11.37 18.96 8.05
C SER A 41 11.24 17.75 8.97
N ARG A 42 12.26 17.50 9.79
CA ARG A 42 12.24 16.48 10.86
C ARG A 42 11.03 16.62 11.81
N ASN A 43 10.54 17.85 12.00
CA ASN A 43 9.42 18.15 12.91
C ASN A 43 8.05 17.74 12.35
N GLU A 44 7.94 17.30 11.09
CA GLU A 44 6.66 16.87 10.51
C GLU A 44 6.05 15.71 11.29
N TRP A 45 6.87 14.74 11.70
CA TRP A 45 6.43 13.59 12.48
C TRP A 45 5.85 13.98 13.83
N ASP A 46 6.55 14.82 14.61
CA ASP A 46 6.05 15.25 15.91
C ASP A 46 4.78 16.10 15.81
N LYS A 47 4.66 16.93 14.77
CA LYS A 47 3.43 17.70 14.51
C LYS A 47 2.25 16.78 14.21
N LEU A 48 2.44 15.83 13.29
CA LEU A 48 1.41 14.88 12.90
C LEU A 48 1.01 13.98 14.08
N ALA A 49 1.99 13.48 14.84
CA ALA A 49 1.74 12.65 16.01
C ALA A 49 0.99 13.40 17.12
N LYS A 50 1.38 14.65 17.42
CA LYS A 50 0.65 15.49 18.39
C LYS A 50 -0.78 15.72 17.97
N TRP A 51 -1.02 15.96 16.68
CA TRP A 51 -2.37 16.07 16.14
C TRP A 51 -3.16 14.76 16.30
N ALA A 52 -2.58 13.62 15.94
CA ALA A 52 -3.26 12.34 16.01
C ALA A 52 -3.63 11.96 17.45
N VAL A 53 -2.70 12.14 18.40
CA VAL A 53 -2.92 11.80 19.82
C VAL A 53 -3.91 12.76 20.48
N ARG A 54 -3.77 14.08 20.26
CA ARG A 54 -4.65 15.08 20.91
C ARG A 54 -6.09 14.97 20.46
N ASN A 55 -6.32 14.61 19.20
CA ASN A 55 -7.65 14.51 18.61
C ASN A 55 -8.15 13.06 18.56
N THR A 56 -7.52 12.16 19.33
CA THR A 56 -7.94 10.76 19.46
C THR A 56 -8.18 10.07 18.12
N MET A 57 -7.27 10.28 17.16
CA MET A 57 -7.34 9.73 15.80
C MET A 57 -6.92 8.25 15.78
N TYR A 58 -7.57 7.45 16.63
CA TYR A 58 -7.40 6.02 16.77
C TYR A 58 -8.75 5.33 16.62
N SER A 59 -8.75 4.17 15.97
CA SER A 59 -9.92 3.30 15.85
C SER A 59 -9.47 1.86 15.67
N ASP A 60 -10.27 0.91 16.17
CA ASP A 60 -10.03 -0.52 15.94
C ASP A 60 -10.19 -0.88 14.46
N ASN A 61 -10.99 -0.11 13.70
CA ASN A 61 -11.29 -0.31 12.29
C ASN A 61 -10.38 0.48 11.34
N VAL A 62 -9.47 1.32 11.86
CA VAL A 62 -8.62 2.20 11.03
C VAL A 62 -7.13 1.96 11.29
N ARG A 63 -6.36 1.83 10.21
CA ARG A 63 -4.90 1.87 10.23
C ARG A 63 -4.39 2.93 9.27
N TRP A 64 -3.15 3.37 9.49
CA TRP A 64 -2.55 4.45 8.73
C TRP A 64 -1.37 3.97 7.89
N LEU A 65 -1.32 4.38 6.62
CA LEU A 65 -0.09 4.39 5.83
C LEU A 65 0.44 5.81 5.75
N VAL A 66 1.75 5.96 5.87
CA VAL A 66 2.42 7.22 5.61
C VAL A 66 2.78 7.30 4.13
N GLN A 67 2.11 8.20 3.41
CA GLN A 67 2.46 8.48 2.04
C GLN A 67 3.55 9.55 1.96
N VAL A 68 4.52 9.31 1.10
CA VAL A 68 5.65 10.20 0.83
C VAL A 68 5.55 10.67 -0.62
N PRO A 69 5.11 11.93 -0.85
CA PRO A 69 5.05 12.50 -2.19
C PRO A 69 6.44 12.70 -2.81
N ARG A 70 6.61 12.27 -4.06
CA ARG A 70 7.86 12.39 -4.83
C ARG A 70 8.06 13.81 -5.38
N LEU A 71 8.30 14.77 -4.48
CA LEU A 71 8.34 16.22 -4.78
C LEU A 71 9.70 16.87 -4.45
N TYR A 72 10.80 16.12 -4.56
CA TYR A 72 12.15 16.63 -4.30
C TYR A 72 12.47 17.87 -5.14
N ASP A 73 12.15 17.86 -6.43
CA ASP A 73 12.31 19.00 -7.35
C ASP A 73 11.65 20.30 -6.84
N VAL A 74 10.44 20.19 -6.30
CA VAL A 74 9.70 21.30 -5.70
C VAL A 74 10.40 21.79 -4.44
N PHE A 75 10.87 20.88 -3.59
CA PHE A 75 11.56 21.27 -2.35
C PHE A 75 12.94 21.87 -2.62
N LYS A 76 13.63 21.33 -3.62
CA LYS A 76 14.94 21.79 -4.09
C LYS A 76 14.86 23.18 -4.71
N SER A 77 13.90 23.42 -5.61
CA SER A 77 13.68 24.74 -6.23
C SER A 77 13.29 25.83 -5.22
N ASN A 78 12.56 25.45 -4.17
CA ASN A 78 12.21 26.35 -3.05
C ASN A 78 13.30 26.47 -1.97
N ASN A 79 14.49 25.88 -2.17
CA ASN A 79 15.59 25.85 -1.20
C ASN A 79 15.20 25.30 0.18
N LEU A 80 14.27 24.36 0.24
CA LEU A 80 13.87 23.68 1.48
C LEU A 80 14.81 22.51 1.81
N VAL A 81 15.42 21.91 0.79
CA VAL A 81 16.42 20.85 0.92
C VAL A 81 17.58 21.06 -0.05
N ASN A 82 18.79 20.67 0.35
CA ASN A 82 19.99 20.81 -0.49
C ASN A 82 20.31 19.57 -1.33
N ASN A 83 19.91 18.39 -0.88
CA ASN A 83 20.14 17.12 -1.57
C ASN A 83 19.07 16.11 -1.14
N PHE A 84 19.06 14.94 -1.77
CA PHE A 84 18.04 13.92 -1.48
C PHE A 84 18.19 13.30 -0.09
N GLU A 85 19.41 13.25 0.47
CA GLU A 85 19.66 12.75 1.84
C GLU A 85 18.84 13.51 2.88
N GLU A 86 18.71 14.84 2.76
CA GLU A 86 17.93 15.64 3.71
C GLU A 86 16.45 15.21 3.77
N ILE A 87 15.85 14.80 2.65
CA ILE A 87 14.49 14.24 2.63
C ILE A 87 14.45 12.91 3.39
N LEU A 88 15.40 12.02 3.13
CA LEU A 88 15.49 10.73 3.81
C LEU A 88 15.70 10.90 5.31
N GLU A 89 16.58 11.81 5.73
CA GLU A 89 16.80 12.14 7.14
C GLU A 89 15.52 12.69 7.79
N ASN A 90 14.82 13.60 7.12
CA ASN A 90 13.57 14.17 7.63
C ASN A 90 12.47 13.12 7.82
N ILE A 91 12.47 12.07 7.00
CA ILE A 91 11.50 10.97 7.10
C ILE A 91 11.93 9.92 8.14
N PHE A 92 13.16 9.44 8.09
CA PHE A 92 13.57 8.25 8.84
C PHE A 92 14.24 8.55 10.18
N LEU A 93 14.98 9.66 10.32
CA LEU A 93 15.71 9.94 11.56
C LEU A 93 14.78 10.06 12.79
N PRO A 94 13.64 10.79 12.74
CA PRO A 94 12.71 10.85 13.87
C PRO A 94 12.18 9.47 14.29
N LEU A 95 12.04 8.55 13.33
CA LEU A 95 11.60 7.18 13.59
C LEU A 95 12.68 6.34 14.28
N PHE A 96 13.95 6.54 13.91
CA PHE A 96 15.08 5.93 14.60
C PHE A 96 15.22 6.47 16.02
N GLU A 97 15.09 7.79 16.21
CA GLU A 97 15.10 8.45 17.53
C GLU A 97 13.98 7.89 18.43
N ALA A 98 12.74 7.87 17.96
CA ALA A 98 11.59 7.31 18.69
C ALA A 98 11.67 5.80 18.95
N THR A 99 12.38 5.06 18.09
CA THR A 99 12.63 3.62 18.31
C THR A 99 13.71 3.40 19.37
N ASN A 100 14.75 4.22 19.36
CA ASN A 100 15.84 4.18 20.33
C ASN A 100 15.37 4.59 21.74
N ASP A 101 14.67 5.72 21.83
CA ASP A 101 14.11 6.24 23.07
C ASP A 101 12.67 6.72 22.85
N PRO A 102 11.66 5.89 23.16
CA PRO A 102 10.26 6.30 23.10
C PRO A 102 9.92 7.56 23.90
N SER A 103 10.71 7.91 24.92
CA SER A 103 10.47 9.09 25.75
C SER A 103 10.90 10.40 25.08
N SER A 104 11.75 10.34 24.04
CA SER A 104 12.14 11.54 23.28
C SER A 104 11.05 12.00 22.33
N HIS A 105 10.19 11.08 21.86
CA HIS A 105 9.00 11.38 21.05
C HIS A 105 7.77 10.58 21.54
N PRO A 106 7.18 10.93 22.70
CA PRO A 106 6.15 10.10 23.33
C PRO A 106 4.86 10.02 22.50
N GLU A 107 4.38 11.13 21.93
CA GLU A 107 3.20 11.09 21.06
C GLU A 107 3.47 10.35 19.75
N LEU A 108 4.68 10.49 19.18
CA LEU A 108 5.07 9.75 17.98
C LEU A 108 5.10 8.25 18.26
N HIS A 109 5.70 7.84 19.38
CA HIS A 109 5.73 6.43 19.76
C HIS A 109 4.32 5.82 19.87
N GLN A 110 3.37 6.55 20.47
CA GLN A 110 1.97 6.11 20.54
C GLN A 110 1.33 6.04 19.15
N PHE A 111 1.51 7.07 18.33
CA PHE A 111 0.93 7.14 16.99
C PHE A 111 1.46 6.03 16.08
N LEU A 112 2.76 5.71 16.17
CA LEU A 112 3.40 4.65 15.37
C LEU A 112 2.77 3.26 15.62
N GLN A 113 2.06 3.03 16.72
CA GLN A 113 1.37 1.75 16.96
C GLN A 113 0.22 1.49 15.97
N TYR A 114 -0.33 2.55 15.37
CA TYR A 114 -1.42 2.50 14.38
C TYR A 114 -0.94 2.66 12.93
N ILE A 115 0.34 3.01 12.75
CA ILE A 115 0.97 3.06 11.43
C ILE A 115 1.42 1.66 11.04
N VAL A 116 1.03 1.25 9.83
CA VAL A 116 1.28 -0.10 9.31
C VAL A 116 2.27 -0.11 8.15
N GLY A 117 2.53 1.02 7.50
CA GLY A 117 3.43 1.05 6.36
C GLY A 117 3.64 2.41 5.73
N PHE A 118 4.42 2.39 4.66
CA PHE A 118 4.77 3.53 3.83
C PHE A 118 4.24 3.36 2.42
N ASP A 119 3.91 4.47 1.79
CA ASP A 119 3.42 4.56 0.42
C ASP A 119 4.22 5.66 -0.31
N SER A 120 4.49 5.49 -1.60
CA SER A 120 5.15 6.50 -2.42
C SER A 120 4.15 6.99 -3.45
N VAL A 121 3.92 8.30 -3.48
CA VAL A 121 2.86 8.91 -4.30
C VAL A 121 3.37 10.08 -5.12
N ASP A 122 2.61 10.46 -6.15
CA ASP A 122 2.67 11.61 -7.07
C ASP A 122 2.22 11.12 -8.45
N ASP A 123 2.02 12.03 -9.40
CA ASP A 123 1.67 11.71 -10.79
C ASP A 123 2.73 10.81 -11.46
N GLU A 124 2.44 9.51 -11.59
CA GLU A 124 3.32 8.52 -12.23
C GLU A 124 3.50 8.76 -13.74
N SER A 125 2.71 9.64 -14.37
CA SER A 125 2.84 9.93 -15.80
C SER A 125 3.92 10.96 -16.13
N LYS A 126 4.44 11.67 -15.12
CA LYS A 126 5.53 12.63 -15.30
C LYS A 126 6.75 11.96 -15.96
N PRO A 127 7.36 12.57 -16.99
CA PRO A 127 8.55 12.02 -17.61
C PRO A 127 9.70 11.87 -16.61
N GLU A 128 10.36 10.72 -16.63
CA GLU A 128 11.55 10.45 -15.84
C GLU A 128 12.58 9.65 -16.65
N TYR A 129 13.82 9.58 -16.14
CA TYR A 129 14.82 8.64 -16.62
C TYR A 129 14.85 7.41 -15.68
N PRO A 130 14.16 6.30 -16.02
CA PRO A 130 13.88 5.22 -15.07
C PRO A 130 15.07 4.29 -14.80
N MET A 131 16.18 4.45 -15.53
CA MET A 131 17.33 3.57 -15.40
C MET A 131 18.20 4.00 -14.22
N ILE A 132 18.45 3.05 -13.32
CA ILE A 132 19.42 3.19 -12.24
C ILE A 132 20.66 2.39 -12.62
N ASP A 133 21.75 3.09 -12.86
CA ASP A 133 23.06 2.51 -13.13
C ASP A 133 24.08 2.97 -12.09
N LYS A 134 25.33 2.54 -12.27
CA LYS A 134 26.46 2.84 -11.39
C LYS A 134 26.81 4.34 -11.31
N ASP A 135 26.36 5.14 -12.27
CA ASP A 135 26.69 6.56 -12.39
C ASP A 135 25.65 7.44 -11.68
N VAL A 136 24.51 6.85 -11.25
CA VAL A 136 23.52 7.54 -10.42
C VAL A 136 24.12 7.87 -9.04
N PRO A 137 24.10 9.14 -8.62
CA PRO A 137 24.76 9.56 -7.38
C PRO A 137 24.04 9.04 -6.13
N LEU A 138 24.79 8.89 -5.04
CA LEU A 138 24.23 8.61 -3.71
C LEU A 138 23.39 9.80 -3.19
N PRO A 139 22.48 9.62 -2.23
CA PRO A 139 21.50 10.65 -1.86
C PRO A 139 22.15 11.96 -1.40
N LYS A 140 23.25 11.87 -0.65
CA LYS A 140 24.04 13.03 -0.20
C LYS A 140 24.67 13.82 -1.35
N GLN A 141 24.95 13.15 -2.46
CA GLN A 141 25.53 13.73 -3.67
C GLN A 141 24.46 14.06 -4.72
N TYR A 142 23.21 13.61 -4.54
CA TYR A 142 22.10 13.93 -5.42
C TYR A 142 21.66 15.37 -5.17
N THR A 143 22.23 16.30 -5.94
CA THR A 143 21.96 17.74 -5.85
C THR A 143 21.32 18.30 -7.12
N ASP A 144 20.85 17.43 -8.02
CA ASP A 144 20.15 17.82 -9.25
C ASP A 144 18.92 18.67 -8.93
N THR A 145 18.46 19.47 -9.89
CA THR A 145 17.21 20.22 -9.81
C THR A 145 16.00 19.37 -10.14
N GLU A 146 16.19 18.32 -10.95
CA GLU A 146 15.14 17.38 -11.32
C GLU A 146 14.86 16.34 -10.22
N ASN A 147 13.69 15.70 -10.30
CA ASN A 147 13.37 14.59 -9.40
C ASN A 147 14.24 13.36 -9.69
N PRO A 148 14.69 12.64 -8.64
CA PRO A 148 15.22 11.30 -8.85
C PRO A 148 14.13 10.37 -9.34
N ALA A 149 14.53 9.33 -10.08
CA ALA A 149 13.60 8.35 -10.64
C ALA A 149 12.77 7.66 -9.54
N TYR A 150 11.58 7.17 -9.89
CA TYR A 150 10.67 6.45 -9.01
C TYR A 150 11.37 5.33 -8.23
N ASN A 151 12.17 4.51 -8.91
CA ASN A 151 12.88 3.40 -8.28
C ASN A 151 13.98 3.87 -7.32
N TYR A 152 14.49 5.08 -7.48
CA TYR A 152 15.48 5.66 -6.58
C TYR A 152 14.82 6.00 -5.23
N TYR A 153 13.65 6.65 -5.26
CA TYR A 153 12.82 6.83 -4.07
C TYR A 153 12.54 5.48 -3.40
N LEU A 154 12.02 4.53 -4.17
CA LEU A 154 11.58 3.24 -3.65
C LEU A 154 12.74 2.46 -2.99
N TYR A 155 13.91 2.46 -3.62
CA TYR A 155 15.11 1.81 -3.08
C TYR A 155 15.54 2.41 -1.73
N TYR A 156 15.69 3.73 -1.63
CA TYR A 156 16.15 4.34 -0.39
C TYR A 156 15.08 4.32 0.71
N MET A 157 13.79 4.37 0.38
CA MET A 157 12.73 4.11 1.35
C MET A 157 12.79 2.67 1.86
N TYR A 158 12.90 1.69 0.96
CA TYR A 158 13.05 0.28 1.32
C TYR A 158 14.26 0.05 2.22
N ALA A 159 15.44 0.52 1.81
CA ALA A 159 16.70 0.30 2.53
C ALA A 159 16.65 0.86 3.96
N ASN A 160 16.19 2.11 4.12
CA ASN A 160 16.03 2.71 5.44
C ASN A 160 14.98 1.98 6.29
N MET A 161 13.84 1.63 5.69
CA MET A 161 12.78 0.90 6.38
C MET A 161 13.24 -0.49 6.83
N CYS A 162 14.05 -1.21 6.04
CA CYS A 162 14.61 -2.50 6.43
C CYS A 162 15.49 -2.40 7.68
N VAL A 163 16.39 -1.42 7.73
CA VAL A 163 17.26 -1.18 8.89
C VAL A 163 16.43 -0.77 10.11
N LEU A 164 15.48 0.16 9.92
CA LEU A 164 14.56 0.59 10.97
C LEU A 164 13.73 -0.57 11.52
N ASN A 165 13.15 -1.41 10.65
CA ASN A 165 12.36 -2.57 11.04
C ASN A 165 13.20 -3.59 11.81
N HIS A 166 14.45 -3.82 11.42
CA HIS A 166 15.33 -4.70 12.19
C HIS A 166 15.54 -4.15 13.61
N PHE A 167 15.78 -2.84 13.74
CA PHE A 167 15.93 -2.19 15.04
C PHE A 167 14.64 -2.24 15.88
N ARG A 168 13.49 -1.91 15.27
CA ARG A 168 12.18 -1.99 15.91
C ARG A 168 11.85 -3.41 16.37
N LYS A 169 12.17 -4.42 15.57
CA LYS A 169 11.99 -5.84 15.92
C LYS A 169 12.81 -6.23 17.15
N LEU A 170 14.08 -5.81 17.23
CA LEU A 170 14.93 -6.04 18.41
C LEU A 170 14.37 -5.37 19.67
N ARG A 171 13.64 -4.27 19.52
CA ARG A 171 12.95 -3.54 20.58
C ARG A 171 11.54 -4.07 20.89
N GLY A 172 11.06 -5.09 20.18
CA GLY A 172 9.70 -5.62 20.33
C GLY A 172 8.59 -4.66 19.87
N LEU A 173 8.91 -3.71 18.98
CA LEU A 173 7.96 -2.74 18.43
C LEU A 173 7.35 -3.23 17.11
N ASN A 174 6.23 -2.61 16.70
CA ASN A 174 5.59 -2.90 15.42
C ASN A 174 6.50 -2.56 14.23
N LEU A 175 6.27 -3.26 13.11
CA LEU A 175 7.05 -3.11 11.89
C LEU A 175 6.21 -2.41 10.82
N PHE A 176 6.89 -1.91 9.79
CA PHE A 176 6.27 -1.24 8.66
C PHE A 176 6.48 -2.04 7.38
N VAL A 177 5.51 -1.98 6.47
CA VAL A 177 5.65 -2.52 5.11
C VAL A 177 5.67 -1.40 4.07
N LEU A 178 6.28 -1.64 2.91
CA LEU A 178 6.27 -0.70 1.79
C LEU A 178 5.17 -1.11 0.82
N ARG A 179 4.20 -0.21 0.58
CA ARG A 179 3.04 -0.43 -0.27
C ARG A 179 2.79 0.77 -1.19
N PRO A 180 3.62 0.95 -2.23
CA PRO A 180 3.61 2.16 -3.05
C PRO A 180 2.44 2.19 -4.04
N HIS A 181 2.02 3.39 -4.44
CA HIS A 181 1.35 3.59 -5.73
C HIS A 181 2.32 3.22 -6.84
N CYS A 182 1.93 2.27 -7.69
CA CYS A 182 2.83 1.64 -8.63
C CYS A 182 2.13 1.15 -9.88
N GLY A 183 2.56 1.67 -11.03
CA GLY A 183 2.11 1.25 -12.34
C GLY A 183 0.66 1.63 -12.64
N GLU A 184 0.16 2.72 -12.05
CA GLU A 184 -1.05 3.38 -12.56
C GLU A 184 -0.78 4.00 -13.94
N ALA A 185 0.36 4.69 -14.05
CA ALA A 185 0.91 5.28 -15.26
C ALA A 185 2.44 5.12 -15.27
N GLY A 186 3.12 5.81 -16.19
CA GLY A 186 4.59 5.84 -16.21
C GLY A 186 5.29 4.66 -16.87
N PRO A 187 6.62 4.57 -16.71
CA PRO A 187 7.45 3.49 -17.24
C PRO A 187 7.23 2.15 -16.51
N VAL A 188 7.41 1.03 -17.23
CA VAL A 188 7.23 -0.33 -16.69
C VAL A 188 8.19 -0.66 -15.54
N GLN A 189 9.28 0.09 -15.43
CA GLN A 189 10.30 -0.03 -14.40
C GLN A 189 9.74 0.23 -13.00
N HIS A 190 8.66 1.02 -12.85
CA HIS A 190 7.99 1.19 -11.56
C HIS A 190 7.55 -0.16 -11.01
N LEU A 191 6.88 -0.97 -11.84
CA LEU A 191 6.38 -2.29 -11.48
C LEU A 191 7.51 -3.28 -11.16
N VAL A 192 8.69 -3.12 -11.77
CA VAL A 192 9.88 -3.91 -11.44
C VAL A 192 10.38 -3.54 -10.04
N GLY A 193 10.44 -2.26 -9.71
CA GLY A 193 10.77 -1.81 -8.36
C GLY A 193 9.75 -2.28 -7.33
N GLY A 194 8.45 -2.16 -7.64
CA GLY A 194 7.37 -2.69 -6.82
C GLY A 194 7.54 -4.19 -6.55
N TYR A 195 7.82 -4.98 -7.59
CA TYR A 195 8.02 -6.43 -7.44
C TYR A 195 9.18 -6.78 -6.51
N LEU A 196 10.28 -6.04 -6.60
CA LEU A 196 11.51 -6.34 -5.85
C LEU A 196 11.48 -5.85 -4.40
N LEU A 197 10.78 -4.75 -4.12
CA LEU A 197 10.95 -3.99 -2.88
C LEU A 197 9.67 -3.86 -2.05
N SER A 198 8.49 -4.07 -2.62
CA SER A 198 7.21 -3.84 -1.93
C SER A 198 6.58 -5.13 -1.42
N GLU A 199 5.76 -4.99 -0.37
CA GLU A 199 4.91 -6.07 0.13
C GLU A 199 3.69 -6.25 -0.78
N ASN A 200 3.06 -5.14 -1.17
CA ASN A 200 1.90 -5.04 -2.06
C ASN A 200 2.00 -3.74 -2.85
N ILE A 201 1.25 -3.58 -3.93
CA ILE A 201 1.17 -2.33 -4.70
C ILE A 201 -0.26 -1.78 -4.79
N ASN A 202 -0.39 -0.48 -5.03
CA ASN A 202 -1.66 0.16 -5.43
C ASN A 202 -1.68 0.40 -6.94
N HIS A 203 -2.86 0.26 -7.56
CA HIS A 203 -3.20 0.35 -8.99
C HIS A 203 -2.75 -0.82 -9.87
N GLY A 204 -1.47 -0.97 -10.21
CA GLY A 204 -0.98 -2.04 -11.08
C GLY A 204 -1.62 -2.11 -12.49
N LEU A 205 -2.15 -1.01 -13.01
CA LEU A 205 -2.82 -0.96 -14.32
C LEU A 205 -1.92 -1.41 -15.47
N LEU A 206 -0.65 -1.02 -15.44
CA LEU A 206 0.31 -1.29 -16.52
C LEU A 206 0.80 -2.74 -16.56
N LEU A 207 0.56 -3.57 -15.53
CA LEU A 207 0.88 -5.00 -15.57
C LEU A 207 0.18 -5.73 -16.73
N ARG A 208 -0.95 -5.20 -17.23
CA ARG A 208 -1.66 -5.72 -18.41
C ARG A 208 -0.82 -5.67 -19.69
N LYS A 209 0.22 -4.84 -19.73
CA LYS A 209 1.11 -4.64 -20.88
C LYS A 209 2.43 -5.42 -20.73
N VAL A 210 2.66 -6.08 -19.59
CA VAL A 210 3.93 -6.73 -19.27
C VAL A 210 3.65 -8.17 -18.80
N PRO A 211 3.37 -9.12 -19.71
CA PRO A 211 2.95 -10.47 -19.35
C PRO A 211 3.90 -11.20 -18.40
N VAL A 212 5.22 -11.06 -18.62
CA VAL A 212 6.24 -11.68 -17.76
C VAL A 212 6.12 -11.17 -16.33
N LEU A 213 6.01 -9.86 -16.16
CA LEU A 213 5.94 -9.27 -14.82
C LEU A 213 4.61 -9.60 -14.15
N GLN A 214 3.50 -9.58 -14.89
CA GLN A 214 2.21 -10.02 -14.39
C GLN A 214 2.25 -11.47 -13.87
N TYR A 215 2.94 -12.36 -14.60
CA TYR A 215 3.13 -13.73 -14.16
C TYR A 215 4.00 -13.83 -12.91
N LEU A 216 5.05 -13.02 -12.78
CA LEU A 216 5.84 -12.95 -11.55
C LEU A 216 5.02 -12.47 -10.34
N TYR A 217 4.18 -11.46 -10.50
CA TYR A 217 3.26 -11.01 -9.44
C TYR A 217 2.26 -12.11 -9.04
N TYR A 218 1.77 -12.89 -10.01
CA TYR A 218 0.95 -14.08 -9.73
C TYR A 218 1.72 -15.14 -8.93
N LEU A 219 2.91 -15.54 -9.37
CA LEU A 219 3.68 -16.59 -8.70
C LEU A 219 4.09 -16.20 -7.28
N ALA A 220 4.49 -14.94 -7.09
CA ALA A 220 4.86 -14.39 -5.80
C ALA A 220 3.64 -14.02 -4.93
N GLN A 221 2.43 -14.08 -5.49
CA GLN A 221 1.18 -13.67 -4.84
C GLN A 221 1.25 -12.26 -4.22
N ILE A 222 1.92 -11.32 -4.90
CA ILE A 222 2.00 -9.92 -4.47
C ILE A 222 0.62 -9.28 -4.64
N GLY A 223 0.12 -8.66 -3.58
CA GLY A 223 -1.20 -8.04 -3.57
C GLY A 223 -1.26 -6.76 -4.40
N ILE A 224 -2.39 -6.56 -5.09
CA ILE A 224 -2.66 -5.38 -5.91
C ILE A 224 -4.00 -4.77 -5.50
N ALA A 225 -3.95 -3.62 -4.82
CA ALA A 225 -5.15 -2.87 -4.45
C ALA A 225 -5.52 -1.93 -5.61
N MET A 226 -6.70 -2.14 -6.19
CA MET A 226 -7.12 -1.45 -7.41
C MET A 226 -8.37 -0.61 -7.15
N SER A 227 -8.43 0.59 -7.74
CA SER A 227 -9.55 1.52 -7.58
C SER A 227 -10.21 1.85 -8.94
N PRO A 228 -11.07 0.96 -9.47
CA PRO A 228 -11.61 1.06 -10.81
C PRO A 228 -12.36 2.36 -11.13
N LEU A 229 -13.12 2.95 -10.20
CA LEU A 229 -13.84 4.21 -10.41
C LEU A 229 -12.88 5.40 -10.54
N SER A 230 -11.83 5.45 -9.70
CA SER A 230 -10.76 6.44 -9.84
C SER A 230 -10.06 6.29 -11.19
N ASN A 231 -9.63 5.05 -11.51
CA ASN A 231 -8.96 4.78 -12.78
C ASN A 231 -9.83 5.14 -13.99
N ASN A 232 -11.14 4.93 -13.93
CA ASN A 232 -12.09 5.34 -14.97
C ASN A 232 -12.15 6.85 -15.17
N SER A 233 -12.08 7.60 -14.09
CA SER A 233 -12.13 9.06 -14.13
C SER A 233 -10.85 9.68 -14.70
N LEU A 234 -9.70 9.04 -14.50
CA LEU A 234 -8.39 9.65 -14.76
C LEU A 234 -7.61 9.04 -15.93
N PHE A 235 -7.59 7.71 -16.08
CA PHE A 235 -6.59 7.04 -16.93
C PHE A 235 -7.18 6.07 -17.96
N LEU A 236 -8.28 5.39 -17.64
CA LEU A 236 -8.72 4.23 -18.39
C LEU A 236 -10.20 3.91 -18.19
N ASN A 237 -10.99 3.94 -19.27
CA ASN A 237 -12.41 3.52 -19.26
C ASN A 237 -12.65 2.24 -18.44
N TYR A 238 -13.71 2.23 -17.63
CA TYR A 238 -14.03 1.19 -16.64
C TYR A 238 -14.04 -0.23 -17.24
N HIS A 239 -14.64 -0.41 -18.42
CA HIS A 239 -14.69 -1.70 -19.13
C HIS A 239 -13.33 -2.23 -19.56
N ARG A 240 -12.31 -1.36 -19.62
CA ARG A 240 -10.95 -1.74 -19.99
C ARG A 240 -10.07 -1.99 -18.77
N ASN A 241 -10.54 -1.76 -17.54
CA ASN A 241 -9.77 -2.00 -16.34
C ASN A 241 -9.37 -3.50 -16.26
N PRO A 242 -8.10 -3.83 -15.93
CA PRO A 242 -7.63 -5.22 -15.98
C PRO A 242 -8.00 -6.06 -14.76
N LEU A 243 -8.66 -5.50 -13.73
CA LEU A 243 -9.01 -6.24 -12.51
C LEU A 243 -9.75 -7.57 -12.78
N PRO A 244 -10.78 -7.66 -13.65
CA PRO A 244 -11.45 -8.94 -13.92
C PRO A 244 -10.51 -9.99 -14.52
N GLU A 245 -9.56 -9.56 -15.34
CA GLU A 245 -8.56 -10.42 -15.96
C GLU A 245 -7.51 -10.88 -14.93
N TYR A 246 -7.08 -9.99 -14.05
CA TYR A 246 -6.16 -10.35 -12.96
C TYR A 246 -6.82 -11.33 -11.98
N LEU A 247 -8.07 -11.08 -11.61
CA LEU A 247 -8.84 -11.99 -10.75
C LEU A 247 -9.04 -13.35 -11.43
N SER A 248 -9.38 -13.40 -12.72
CA SER A 248 -9.55 -14.68 -13.41
C SER A 248 -8.25 -15.49 -13.48
N ARG A 249 -7.11 -14.81 -13.67
CA ARG A 249 -5.76 -15.39 -13.63
C ARG A 249 -5.26 -15.78 -12.24
N GLY A 250 -5.96 -15.39 -11.18
CA GLY A 250 -5.60 -15.75 -9.79
C GLY A 250 -4.53 -14.87 -9.17
N LEU A 251 -4.32 -13.65 -9.69
CA LEU A 251 -3.55 -12.65 -8.97
C LEU A 251 -4.28 -12.26 -7.67
N CYS A 252 -3.52 -11.94 -6.63
CA CYS A 252 -4.06 -11.43 -5.37
C CYS A 252 -4.50 -9.98 -5.56
N VAL A 253 -5.73 -9.77 -6.01
CA VAL A 253 -6.30 -8.43 -6.23
C VAL A 253 -7.39 -8.12 -5.22
N SER A 254 -7.55 -6.84 -4.90
CA SER A 254 -8.65 -6.31 -4.08
C SER A 254 -9.20 -5.00 -4.66
N LEU A 255 -10.45 -4.67 -4.33
CA LEU A 255 -11.04 -3.37 -4.62
C LEU A 255 -10.71 -2.36 -3.51
N SER A 256 -10.41 -1.12 -3.90
CA SER A 256 -10.18 0.03 -3.04
C SER A 256 -10.87 1.27 -3.61
N THR A 257 -10.98 2.33 -2.81
CA THR A 257 -11.76 3.54 -3.15
C THR A 257 -10.92 4.72 -3.62
N ASP A 258 -9.61 4.70 -3.40
CA ASP A 258 -8.70 5.83 -3.67
C ASP A 258 -9.16 7.12 -2.94
N ASP A 259 -9.71 8.10 -3.65
CA ASP A 259 -10.34 9.31 -3.12
C ASP A 259 -11.88 9.26 -3.18
N PRO A 260 -12.56 8.69 -2.16
CA PRO A 260 -14.02 8.67 -2.06
C PRO A 260 -14.71 10.00 -2.38
N LEU A 261 -14.20 11.10 -1.84
CA LEU A 261 -14.78 12.43 -1.99
C LEU A 261 -14.84 12.90 -3.45
N GLN A 262 -13.90 12.44 -4.29
CA GLN A 262 -13.80 12.85 -5.69
C GLN A 262 -14.55 11.90 -6.63
N PHE A 263 -14.56 10.60 -6.34
CA PHE A 263 -14.96 9.57 -7.30
C PHE A 263 -16.27 8.84 -6.97
N HIS A 264 -16.82 9.03 -5.77
CA HIS A 264 -17.97 8.27 -5.28
C HIS A 264 -19.15 9.19 -5.00
N PHE A 265 -20.37 8.69 -5.20
CA PHE A 265 -21.60 9.47 -5.04
C PHE A 265 -22.49 8.96 -3.91
N THR A 266 -22.15 7.80 -3.33
CA THR A 266 -22.90 7.18 -2.23
C THR A 266 -22.24 7.44 -0.88
N LYS A 267 -22.98 7.20 0.21
CA LYS A 267 -22.46 7.27 1.58
C LYS A 267 -21.47 6.14 1.91
N GLU A 268 -21.53 5.03 1.17
CA GLU A 268 -20.70 3.85 1.39
C GLU A 268 -19.81 3.62 0.15
N PRO A 269 -18.70 4.39 0.00
CA PRO A 269 -17.91 4.41 -1.23
C PRO A 269 -17.37 3.02 -1.59
N LEU A 270 -16.92 2.23 -0.61
CA LEU A 270 -16.45 0.88 -0.87
C LEU A 270 -17.57 -0.03 -1.39
N MET A 271 -18.79 0.10 -0.85
CA MET A 271 -19.93 -0.69 -1.32
C MET A 271 -20.34 -0.30 -2.75
N GLU A 272 -20.19 0.97 -3.12
CA GLU A 272 -20.38 1.44 -4.49
C GLU A 272 -19.37 0.80 -5.46
N GLU A 273 -18.08 0.73 -5.11
CA GLU A 273 -17.08 0.01 -5.91
C GLU A 273 -17.46 -1.45 -6.14
N TYR A 274 -17.78 -2.19 -5.07
CA TYR A 274 -18.20 -3.59 -5.19
C TYR A 274 -19.48 -3.75 -6.01
N SER A 275 -20.47 -2.86 -5.82
CA SER A 275 -21.75 -2.91 -6.52
C SER A 275 -21.60 -2.67 -8.03
N ILE A 276 -20.80 -1.67 -8.42
CA ILE A 276 -20.55 -1.36 -9.83
C ILE A 276 -19.71 -2.46 -10.46
N ALA A 277 -18.65 -2.93 -9.79
CA ALA A 277 -17.81 -4.03 -10.27
C ALA A 277 -18.64 -5.29 -10.53
N ALA A 278 -19.52 -5.66 -9.59
CA ALA A 278 -20.41 -6.81 -9.73
C ALA A 278 -21.38 -6.67 -10.90
N GLN A 279 -21.99 -5.49 -11.08
CA GLN A 279 -22.96 -5.27 -12.15
C GLN A 279 -22.31 -5.18 -13.53
N VAL A 280 -21.16 -4.53 -13.65
CA VAL A 280 -20.49 -4.31 -14.93
C VAL A 280 -19.72 -5.54 -15.38
N TRP A 281 -18.96 -6.17 -14.48
CA TRP A 281 -18.12 -7.34 -14.80
C TRP A 281 -18.79 -8.68 -14.52
N LYS A 282 -20.04 -8.68 -14.04
CA LYS A 282 -20.84 -9.88 -13.74
C LYS A 282 -20.16 -10.79 -12.71
N LEU A 283 -19.52 -10.19 -11.69
CA LEU A 283 -18.89 -10.92 -10.61
C LEU A 283 -19.95 -11.65 -9.78
N SER A 284 -19.71 -12.93 -9.50
CA SER A 284 -20.53 -13.72 -8.61
C SER A 284 -20.29 -13.36 -7.15
N SER A 285 -21.15 -13.84 -6.24
CA SER A 285 -20.92 -13.71 -4.79
C SER A 285 -19.60 -14.34 -4.37
N CYS A 286 -19.19 -15.44 -4.99
CA CYS A 286 -17.91 -16.08 -4.74
C CYS A 286 -16.73 -15.16 -5.10
N ASP A 287 -16.81 -14.48 -6.25
CA ASP A 287 -15.77 -13.56 -6.72
C ASP A 287 -15.67 -12.33 -5.81
N MET A 288 -16.81 -11.77 -5.40
CA MET A 288 -16.84 -10.65 -4.44
C MET A 288 -16.27 -11.04 -3.08
N CYS A 289 -16.59 -12.24 -2.57
CA CYS A 289 -16.03 -12.73 -1.30
C CYS A 289 -14.53 -13.01 -1.42
N GLU A 290 -14.04 -13.49 -2.57
CA GLU A 290 -12.61 -13.67 -2.83
C GLU A 290 -11.86 -12.33 -2.82
N LEU A 291 -12.40 -11.29 -3.47
CA LEU A 291 -11.84 -9.94 -3.44
C LEU A 291 -11.79 -9.36 -2.00
N ALA A 292 -12.86 -9.53 -1.24
CA ALA A 292 -12.92 -9.09 0.16
C ALA A 292 -11.99 -9.89 1.07
N ARG A 293 -11.85 -11.20 0.85
CA ARG A 293 -10.88 -12.03 1.57
C ARG A 293 -9.44 -11.56 1.30
N ASN A 294 -9.11 -11.29 0.04
CA ASN A 294 -7.79 -10.82 -0.36
C ASN A 294 -7.45 -9.47 0.28
N SER A 295 -8.40 -8.54 0.38
CA SER A 295 -8.16 -7.24 1.02
C SER A 295 -7.73 -7.39 2.48
N ILE A 296 -8.32 -8.32 3.23
CA ILE A 296 -7.93 -8.61 4.63
C ILE A 296 -6.54 -9.25 4.69
N VAL A 297 -6.24 -10.19 3.77
CA VAL A 297 -4.91 -10.82 3.68
C VAL A 297 -3.83 -9.75 3.45
N MET A 298 -4.07 -8.82 2.51
CA MET A 298 -3.16 -7.73 2.13
C MET A 298 -3.06 -6.61 3.16
N SER A 299 -4.04 -6.50 4.06
CA SER A 299 -4.11 -5.39 5.03
C SER A 299 -2.96 -5.42 6.05
N GLY A 300 -2.68 -4.28 6.67
CA GLY A 300 -1.70 -4.11 7.74
C GLY A 300 -2.24 -4.41 9.14
N PHE A 301 -3.48 -4.90 9.27
CA PHE A 301 -4.08 -5.16 10.58
C PHE A 301 -3.32 -6.25 11.36
N PRO A 302 -3.30 -6.17 12.71
CA PRO A 302 -2.62 -7.16 13.54
C PRO A 302 -3.11 -8.58 13.29
N HIS A 303 -2.24 -9.57 13.49
CA HIS A 303 -2.54 -11.00 13.30
C HIS A 303 -3.85 -11.43 13.96
N LYS A 304 -4.11 -10.99 15.21
CA LYS A 304 -5.35 -11.33 15.93
C LYS A 304 -6.62 -10.85 15.22
N VAL A 305 -6.57 -9.66 14.60
CA VAL A 305 -7.69 -9.10 13.81
C VAL A 305 -7.88 -9.93 12.53
N LYS A 306 -6.78 -10.28 11.85
CA LYS A 306 -6.85 -11.19 10.69
C LYS A 306 -7.38 -12.57 11.04
N GLN A 307 -7.00 -13.16 12.18
CA GLN A 307 -7.56 -14.43 12.65
C GLN A 307 -9.07 -14.33 12.94
N TYR A 308 -9.52 -13.22 13.49
CA TYR A 308 -10.94 -12.97 13.70
C TYR A 308 -11.69 -12.91 12.37
N TRP A 309 -11.16 -12.24 11.35
CA TRP A 309 -11.87 -12.11 10.07
C TRP A 309 -11.74 -13.32 9.14
N LEU A 310 -10.59 -13.98 9.11
CA LEU A 310 -10.29 -15.05 8.15
C LEU A 310 -10.35 -16.46 8.75
N GLY A 311 -10.32 -16.56 10.08
CA GLY A 311 -10.28 -17.83 10.82
C GLY A 311 -8.90 -18.12 11.43
N PRO A 312 -8.85 -19.04 12.41
CA PRO A 312 -7.64 -19.31 13.21
C PRO A 312 -6.46 -19.84 12.38
N ASN A 313 -6.74 -20.52 11.27
CA ASN A 313 -5.74 -21.18 10.42
C ASN A 313 -5.38 -20.37 9.16
N TYR A 314 -5.75 -19.09 9.06
CA TYR A 314 -5.66 -18.34 7.79
C TYR A 314 -4.27 -18.27 7.15
N GLN A 315 -3.21 -18.51 7.93
CA GLN A 315 -1.82 -18.53 7.44
C GLN A 315 -1.43 -19.86 6.76
N ARG A 316 -2.26 -20.91 6.87
CA ARG A 316 -2.01 -22.16 6.15
C ARG A 316 -2.37 -21.99 4.68
N GLU A 317 -1.58 -22.61 3.83
CA GLU A 317 -1.84 -22.59 2.40
C GLU A 317 -3.02 -23.51 2.02
N GLY A 318 -3.63 -23.20 0.87
CA GLY A 318 -4.72 -23.98 0.31
C GLY A 318 -6.00 -23.99 1.16
N PRO A 319 -6.88 -24.98 0.94
CA PRO A 319 -8.18 -25.07 1.61
C PRO A 319 -8.09 -25.12 3.13
N THR A 320 -6.99 -25.63 3.69
CA THR A 320 -6.81 -25.77 5.14
C THR A 320 -6.70 -24.43 5.88
N GLY A 321 -6.37 -23.35 5.16
CA GLY A 321 -6.36 -21.98 5.68
C GLY A 321 -7.64 -21.20 5.41
N ASN A 322 -8.67 -21.82 4.84
CA ASN A 322 -9.96 -21.17 4.63
C ASN A 322 -10.96 -21.60 5.69
N ASP A 323 -11.60 -20.62 6.34
CA ASP A 323 -12.80 -20.85 7.15
C ASP A 323 -13.99 -20.25 6.40
N ILE A 324 -14.70 -21.08 5.64
CA ILE A 324 -15.85 -20.65 4.83
C ILE A 324 -16.94 -19.96 5.67
N THR A 325 -17.06 -20.27 6.96
CA THR A 325 -18.05 -19.65 7.84
C THR A 325 -17.74 -18.17 8.13
N ARG A 326 -16.50 -17.75 7.87
CA ARG A 326 -16.04 -16.36 8.01
C ARG A 326 -15.80 -15.69 6.66
N THR A 327 -15.13 -16.37 5.74
CA THR A 327 -14.75 -15.78 4.44
C THR A 327 -15.87 -15.83 3.42
N ASN A 328 -16.82 -16.76 3.57
CA ASN A 328 -17.84 -17.09 2.58
C ASN A 328 -17.26 -17.44 1.19
N VAL A 329 -15.97 -17.77 1.11
CA VAL A 329 -15.31 -18.28 -0.10
C VAL A 329 -15.37 -19.81 -0.06
N PRO A 330 -15.99 -20.48 -1.05
CA PRO A 330 -16.03 -21.94 -1.11
C PRO A 330 -14.65 -22.58 -1.11
N ASP A 331 -14.47 -23.68 -0.36
CA ASP A 331 -13.20 -24.40 -0.30
C ASP A 331 -12.74 -24.89 -1.69
N ILE A 332 -13.69 -25.21 -2.58
CA ILE A 332 -13.36 -25.59 -3.97
C ILE A 332 -12.74 -24.44 -4.77
N ARG A 333 -13.12 -23.18 -4.50
CA ARG A 333 -12.49 -22.00 -5.11
C ARG A 333 -11.06 -21.88 -4.61
N VAL A 334 -10.83 -22.03 -3.31
CA VAL A 334 -9.49 -21.96 -2.71
C VAL A 334 -8.61 -23.12 -3.17
N ALA A 335 -9.16 -24.34 -3.26
CA ALA A 335 -8.46 -25.52 -3.77
C ALA A 335 -7.98 -25.28 -5.20
N TYR A 336 -8.87 -24.83 -6.08
CA TYR A 336 -8.54 -24.52 -7.47
C TYR A 336 -7.41 -23.49 -7.58
N ARG A 337 -7.48 -22.37 -6.82
CA ARG A 337 -6.41 -21.36 -6.82
C ARG A 337 -5.07 -21.93 -6.37
N TYR A 338 -5.09 -22.70 -5.29
CA TYR A 338 -3.89 -23.28 -4.72
C TYR A 338 -3.25 -24.34 -5.63
N GLU A 339 -4.04 -25.29 -6.13
CA GLU A 339 -3.58 -26.33 -7.05
C GLU A 339 -3.00 -25.72 -8.33
N THR A 340 -3.68 -24.74 -8.91
CA THR A 340 -3.18 -24.02 -10.10
C THR A 340 -1.87 -23.31 -9.81
N LEU A 341 -1.73 -22.63 -8.67
CA LEU A 341 -0.47 -21.96 -8.29
C LEU A 341 0.67 -22.97 -8.11
N VAL A 342 0.41 -24.08 -7.42
CA VAL A 342 1.40 -25.15 -7.20
C VAL A 342 1.81 -25.79 -8.52
N ASP A 343 0.89 -25.99 -9.46
CA ASP A 343 1.19 -26.54 -10.79
C ASP A 343 2.05 -25.58 -11.64
N GLU A 344 1.76 -24.29 -11.60
CA GLU A 344 2.55 -23.25 -12.27
C GLU A 344 3.97 -23.14 -11.70
N LEU A 345 4.11 -23.10 -10.36
CA LEU A 345 5.40 -23.15 -9.68
C LEU A 345 6.16 -24.43 -10.02
N SER A 346 5.47 -25.58 -9.99
CA SER A 346 6.06 -26.88 -10.36
C SER A 346 6.57 -26.87 -11.79
N THR A 347 5.84 -26.25 -12.72
CA THR A 347 6.25 -26.17 -14.13
C THR A 347 7.55 -25.39 -14.29
N ILE A 348 7.66 -24.23 -13.64
CA ILE A 348 8.89 -23.42 -13.67
C ILE A 348 10.06 -24.16 -13.04
N PHE A 349 9.88 -24.70 -11.83
CA PHE A 349 11.01 -25.31 -11.11
C PHE A 349 11.39 -26.70 -11.62
N ARG A 350 10.48 -27.46 -12.27
CA ARG A 350 10.84 -28.71 -12.97
C ARG A 350 11.82 -28.46 -14.10
N THR A 351 11.70 -27.34 -14.82
CA THR A 351 12.64 -26.97 -15.88
C THR A 351 14.04 -26.56 -15.38
N MET A 352 14.19 -26.32 -14.06
CA MET A 352 15.47 -25.97 -13.43
C MET A 352 16.22 -27.16 -12.82
N GLN A 353 15.66 -28.39 -12.85
CA GLN A 353 16.43 -29.56 -12.47
C GLN A 353 17.40 -29.90 -13.60
N PRO A 354 18.73 -29.92 -13.36
CA PRO A 354 19.66 -30.37 -14.38
C PRO A 354 19.32 -31.82 -14.73
N THR A 355 19.23 -32.11 -16.03
CA THR A 355 19.21 -33.49 -16.54
C THR A 355 20.33 -34.29 -15.87
N PRO A 356 20.04 -35.52 -15.41
CA PRO A 356 20.98 -36.36 -14.67
C PRO A 356 22.28 -36.65 -15.44
#